data_AF-A0A0F0HDG2-F1
#
_entry.id   AF-A0A0F0HDG2-F1
#
_cell.length_a   1.000
_cell.length_b   1.000
_cell.length_c   1.000
_cell.angle_alpha   90.00
_cell.angle_beta   90.00
_cell.angle_gamma   90.00
#
_symmetry.space_group_name_H-M   'P 1'
#
loop_
_entity.id
_entity.type
_entity.pdbx_description
1 polymer ?
#
loop_
_entity_poly.entity_id
_entity_poly.type
_entity_poly.pdbx_seq_one_letter_code
_entity_poly.pdbx_strand_id
1 'polypeptide(L)'
;MPTAEQDRTSRRLAWCVAHLLRHAPDHVVVDMTRRLDRPTLKYLCRDEWLAASTVTLLLRHGNAADRGYIARNPRVVGRPLPGLPGPARYARRRTPPELLPVLRAELGRDPEAQPLTTAELAGLLRRHGRRGPRVPLDILALPHELDPEQLIAEHSRLPLPAGSVEAVLLVADLPPRTAGRLLATAAPADDRSWHRPAVRAVRMGRLTHEELVTHLAPARHTLLLGHLPARRSLRWTLPEQAGMQTAVIRDLRPLGDDPRLWAELLRHAPGHPGPLPALVAGITDGTLPEPDGAGEADPALTRAVRHLVPTAAQPTGDVERELALASLAVPMESVEEDIRWVRDCLDRGLLTGVDVLRHKLPACWALDEDHWLGDVDHPDRHDHPGAVLAAHAEAYRLLTVALGDDPQAWWRTARTLPDFAGTLPHLLLRVTEGGSVSGRP
;
A
#
# COMPACT_ATOMS: atom_id res chain seq x y z
N MET A 1 -16.31 33.61 6.58
CA MET A 1 -15.01 33.03 6.97
C MET A 1 -15.27 32.03 8.09
N PRO A 2 -14.64 30.84 8.10
CA PRO A 2 -14.79 29.90 9.21
C PRO A 2 -14.22 30.48 10.49
N THR A 3 -14.84 30.17 11.64
CA THR A 3 -14.33 30.56 12.96
C THR A 3 -13.09 29.73 13.32
N ALA A 4 -12.26 30.21 14.25
CA ALA A 4 -11.08 29.47 14.72
C ALA A 4 -11.45 28.08 15.31
N GLU A 5 -12.62 27.97 15.92
CA GLU A 5 -13.15 26.72 16.45
C GLU A 5 -13.57 25.74 15.33
N GLN A 6 -14.28 26.22 14.31
CA GLN A 6 -14.65 25.40 13.14
C GLN A 6 -13.41 24.87 12.41
N ASP A 7 -12.36 25.67 12.34
CA ASP A 7 -11.09 25.27 11.72
C ASP A 7 -10.37 24.17 12.52
N ARG A 8 -10.35 24.28 13.86
CA ARG A 8 -9.82 23.23 14.75
C ARG A 8 -10.60 21.93 14.63
N THR A 9 -11.93 21.99 14.61
CA THR A 9 -12.79 20.81 14.45
C THR A 9 -12.57 20.14 13.10
N SER A 10 -12.46 20.92 12.02
CA SER A 10 -12.17 20.40 10.68
C SER A 10 -10.79 19.71 10.63
N ARG A 11 -9.78 20.31 11.26
CA ARG A 11 -8.43 19.72 11.34
C ARG A 11 -8.43 18.41 12.15
N ARG A 12 -9.10 18.39 13.30
CA ARG A 12 -9.19 17.19 14.17
C ARG A 12 -9.92 16.05 13.47
N LEU A 13 -11.04 16.35 12.80
CA LEU A 13 -11.76 15.36 12.01
C LEU A 13 -10.92 14.84 10.85
N ALA A 14 -10.25 15.71 10.10
CA ALA A 14 -9.39 15.30 8.98
C ALA A 14 -8.27 14.36 9.43
N TRP A 15 -7.64 14.64 10.56
CA TRP A 15 -6.61 13.80 11.16
C TRP A 15 -7.16 12.42 11.55
N CYS A 16 -8.28 12.36 12.29
CA CYS A 16 -8.96 11.10 12.62
C CYS A 16 -9.40 10.30 11.38
N VAL A 17 -9.90 10.98 10.35
CA VAL A 17 -10.24 10.36 9.06
C VAL A 17 -8.98 9.80 8.40
N ALA A 18 -7.86 10.53 8.40
CA ALA A 18 -6.60 10.05 7.83
C ALA A 18 -6.17 8.71 8.46
N HIS A 19 -6.23 8.58 9.79
CA HIS A 19 -5.94 7.33 10.49
C HIS A 19 -6.82 6.17 10.05
N LEU A 20 -8.14 6.38 9.97
CA LEU A 20 -9.07 5.34 9.53
C LEU A 20 -8.83 4.93 8.07
N LEU A 21 -8.59 5.90 7.18
CA LEU A 21 -8.38 5.66 5.76
C LEU A 21 -7.11 4.84 5.45
N ARG A 22 -6.17 4.73 6.40
CA ARG A 22 -5.00 3.84 6.27
C ARG A 22 -5.39 2.36 6.20
N HIS A 23 -6.56 1.99 6.72
CA HIS A 23 -7.05 0.61 6.81
C HIS A 23 -8.31 0.33 5.97
N ALA A 24 -8.96 1.39 5.51
CA ALA A 24 -10.20 1.30 4.73
C ALA A 24 -9.96 0.66 3.35
N PRO A 25 -10.94 -0.10 2.82
CA PRO A 25 -10.91 -0.53 1.43
C PRO A 25 -11.09 0.65 0.46
N ASP A 26 -10.60 0.54 -0.77
CA ASP A 26 -10.56 1.64 -1.74
C ASP A 26 -11.93 2.28 -1.99
N HIS A 27 -13.00 1.48 -2.06
CA HIS A 27 -14.36 2.01 -2.27
C HIS A 27 -14.87 2.82 -1.07
N VAL A 28 -14.52 2.41 0.16
CA VAL A 28 -14.80 3.18 1.39
C VAL A 28 -13.99 4.47 1.39
N VAL A 29 -12.71 4.44 0.98
CA VAL A 29 -11.88 5.65 0.85
C VAL A 29 -12.53 6.66 -0.10
N VAL A 30 -13.01 6.21 -1.26
CA VAL A 30 -13.68 7.07 -2.23
C VAL A 30 -14.98 7.64 -1.66
N ASP A 31 -15.79 6.83 -0.97
CA ASP A 31 -17.05 7.28 -0.39
C ASP A 31 -16.84 8.28 0.77
N MET A 32 -15.92 7.97 1.69
CA MET A 32 -15.60 8.84 2.82
C MET A 32 -15.06 10.20 2.37
N THR A 33 -14.15 10.23 1.38
CA THR A 33 -13.58 11.50 0.90
C THR A 33 -14.63 12.41 0.25
N ARG A 34 -15.68 11.85 -0.38
CA ARG A 34 -16.82 12.61 -0.93
C ARG A 34 -17.75 13.20 0.13
N ARG A 35 -17.80 12.62 1.33
CA ARG A 35 -18.62 13.11 2.45
C ARG A 35 -18.01 14.28 3.20
N LEU A 36 -16.70 14.48 3.06
CA LEU A 36 -16.00 15.58 3.73
C LEU A 36 -16.41 16.91 3.15
N ASP A 37 -16.63 17.89 4.03
CA ASP A 37 -16.75 19.26 3.62
C ASP A 37 -15.40 19.81 3.11
N ARG A 38 -15.45 20.90 2.36
CA ARG A 38 -14.23 21.49 1.76
C ARG A 38 -13.16 21.86 2.80
N PRO A 39 -13.47 22.44 3.97
CA PRO A 39 -12.48 22.71 5.01
C PRO A 39 -11.78 21.44 5.52
N THR A 40 -12.53 20.37 5.83
CA THR A 40 -11.94 19.12 6.32
C THR A 40 -11.12 18.44 5.23
N LEU A 41 -11.63 18.40 3.99
CA LEU A 41 -10.92 17.82 2.84
C LEU A 41 -9.58 18.53 2.56
N LYS A 42 -9.53 19.86 2.70
CA LYS A 42 -8.28 20.63 2.61
C LYS A 42 -7.23 20.14 3.62
N TYR A 43 -7.63 19.87 4.87
CA TYR A 43 -6.72 19.37 5.90
C TYR A 43 -6.32 17.92 5.64
N LEU A 44 -7.26 17.06 5.21
CA LEU A 44 -6.96 15.68 4.84
C LEU A 44 -5.91 15.64 3.72
N CYS A 45 -6.09 16.41 2.65
CA CYS A 45 -5.15 16.49 1.53
C CYS A 45 -3.75 16.99 1.92
N ARG A 46 -3.61 17.64 3.08
CA ARG A 46 -2.33 18.11 3.63
C ARG A 46 -1.73 17.16 4.66
N ASP A 47 -2.45 16.12 5.06
CA ASP A 47 -1.95 15.13 6.01
C ASP A 47 -0.74 14.40 5.41
N GLU A 48 0.38 14.46 6.09
CA GLU A 48 1.67 13.98 5.59
C GLU A 48 1.74 12.45 5.49
N TRP A 49 0.81 11.76 6.15
CA TRP A 49 0.84 10.32 6.37
C TRP A 49 -0.33 9.59 5.74
N LEU A 50 -1.01 10.23 4.79
CA LEU A 50 -1.94 9.52 3.92
C LEU A 50 -1.24 8.34 3.24
N ALA A 51 -1.92 7.19 3.23
CA ALA A 51 -1.47 6.03 2.48
C ALA A 51 -1.36 6.37 0.99
N ALA A 52 -0.39 5.76 0.29
CA ALA A 52 -0.16 6.01 -1.13
C ALA A 52 -1.41 5.75 -1.99
N SER A 53 -2.23 4.75 -1.63
CA SER A 53 -3.50 4.45 -2.27
C SER A 53 -4.54 5.55 -2.03
N THR A 54 -4.65 6.07 -0.81
CA THR A 54 -5.53 7.21 -0.50
C THR A 54 -5.16 8.45 -1.32
N VAL A 55 -3.86 8.77 -1.41
CA VAL A 55 -3.39 9.89 -2.25
C VAL A 55 -3.71 9.64 -3.72
N THR A 56 -3.52 8.42 -4.21
CA THR A 56 -3.86 8.03 -5.58
C THR A 56 -5.34 8.23 -5.88
N LEU A 57 -6.23 7.77 -5.00
CA LEU A 57 -7.67 7.92 -5.14
C LEU A 57 -8.11 9.39 -5.07
N LEU A 58 -7.53 10.18 -4.16
CA LEU A 58 -7.79 11.62 -4.07
C LEU A 58 -7.33 12.38 -5.33
N LEU A 59 -6.19 12.03 -5.92
CA LEU A 59 -5.74 12.65 -7.17
C LEU A 59 -6.65 12.27 -8.36
N ARG A 60 -7.09 11.01 -8.38
CA ARG A 60 -7.97 10.45 -9.43
C ARG A 60 -9.37 11.03 -9.39
N HIS A 61 -9.96 11.19 -8.20
CA HIS A 61 -11.36 11.60 -8.01
C HIS A 61 -11.53 13.05 -7.52
N GLY A 62 -10.46 13.69 -7.06
CA GLY A 62 -10.48 15.06 -6.55
C GLY A 62 -10.44 16.13 -7.64
N ASN A 63 -10.81 17.35 -7.25
CA ASN A 63 -10.83 18.52 -8.13
C ASN A 63 -9.44 19.19 -8.20
N ALA A 64 -9.32 20.26 -9.00
CA ALA A 64 -8.05 20.98 -9.17
C ALA A 64 -7.50 21.59 -7.87
N ALA A 65 -8.36 22.04 -6.95
CA ALA A 65 -7.93 22.57 -5.66
C ALA A 65 -7.37 21.47 -4.76
N ASP A 66 -8.01 20.30 -4.72
CA ASP A 66 -7.55 19.13 -3.95
C ASP A 66 -6.16 18.69 -4.41
N ARG A 67 -5.97 18.58 -5.74
CA ARG A 67 -4.66 18.31 -6.35
C ARG A 67 -3.63 19.38 -5.95
N GLY A 68 -4.03 20.64 -5.94
CA GLY A 68 -3.20 21.75 -5.50
C GLY A 68 -2.80 21.70 -4.02
N TYR A 69 -3.62 21.12 -3.14
CA TYR A 69 -3.27 20.90 -1.73
C TYR A 69 -2.31 19.73 -1.56
N ILE A 70 -2.60 18.61 -2.23
CA ILE A 70 -1.73 17.43 -2.25
C ILE A 70 -0.35 17.77 -2.81
N ALA A 71 -0.28 18.59 -3.86
CA ALA A 71 0.97 19.07 -4.46
C ALA A 71 1.88 19.84 -3.48
N ARG A 72 1.30 20.42 -2.42
CA ARG A 72 2.01 21.20 -1.39
C ARG A 72 2.39 20.36 -0.16
N ASN A 73 1.95 19.11 -0.09
CA ASN A 73 2.28 18.21 1.01
C ASN A 73 3.74 17.75 0.87
N PRO A 74 4.62 18.02 1.85
CA PRO A 74 6.06 17.77 1.73
C PRO A 74 6.40 16.29 1.51
N ARG A 75 5.56 15.35 1.98
CA ARG A 75 5.79 13.91 1.78
C ARG A 75 5.28 13.37 0.45
N VAL A 76 4.49 14.17 -0.24
CA VAL A 76 4.02 13.94 -1.61
C VAL A 76 4.88 14.71 -2.62
N VAL A 77 5.43 15.87 -2.23
CA VAL A 77 6.40 16.65 -3.01
C VAL A 77 7.62 15.78 -3.35
N GLY A 78 7.90 15.63 -4.65
CA GLY A 78 8.99 14.77 -5.14
C GLY A 78 8.61 13.32 -5.43
N ARG A 79 7.41 12.87 -5.01
CA ARG A 79 6.82 11.62 -5.51
C ARG A 79 6.21 11.87 -6.89
N PRO A 80 6.53 11.05 -7.90
CA PRO A 80 5.98 11.19 -9.24
C PRO A 80 4.53 10.67 -9.34
N LEU A 81 3.64 11.16 -8.48
CA LEU A 81 2.21 10.78 -8.48
C LEU A 81 1.46 11.42 -9.68
N PRO A 82 0.33 10.84 -10.14
CA PRO A 82 -0.39 11.31 -11.32
C PRO A 82 -0.92 12.72 -11.09
N GLY A 83 -0.81 13.59 -12.10
CA GLY A 83 -1.30 14.97 -11.99
C GLY A 83 -0.42 15.90 -11.12
N LEU A 84 0.70 15.41 -10.59
CA LEU A 84 1.74 16.22 -9.94
C LEU A 84 2.99 16.31 -10.85
N PRO A 85 3.82 17.36 -10.73
CA PRO A 85 4.91 17.64 -11.68
C PRO A 85 6.07 16.61 -11.75
N GLY A 86 5.97 15.45 -11.10
CA GLY A 86 7.05 14.47 -10.98
C GLY A 86 7.35 13.55 -12.19
N PRO A 87 6.42 13.23 -13.13
CA PRO A 87 6.73 12.46 -14.34
C PRO A 87 7.53 13.28 -15.38
N ALA A 88 7.42 14.60 -15.33
CA ALA A 88 8.01 15.51 -16.33
C ALA A 88 9.53 15.38 -16.45
N ARG A 89 10.24 15.00 -15.38
CA ARG A 89 11.71 14.81 -15.45
C ARG A 89 12.13 13.62 -16.32
N TYR A 90 11.29 12.58 -16.40
CA TYR A 90 11.56 11.41 -17.23
C TYR A 90 11.17 11.68 -18.68
N ALA A 91 10.05 12.38 -18.91
CA ALA A 91 9.63 12.82 -20.23
C ALA A 91 10.56 13.88 -20.87
N ARG A 92 11.25 14.70 -20.05
CA ARG A 92 12.23 15.70 -20.52
C ARG A 92 13.63 15.14 -20.79
N ARG A 93 13.82 13.83 -20.66
CA ARG A 93 15.10 13.18 -20.90
C ARG A 93 15.46 13.26 -22.38
N ARG A 94 16.75 13.37 -22.69
CA ARG A 94 17.27 13.21 -24.06
C ARG A 94 18.00 11.89 -24.18
N THR A 95 17.81 11.22 -25.31
CA THR A 95 18.51 9.99 -25.67
C THR A 95 20.01 10.27 -25.81
N PRO A 96 20.90 9.51 -25.14
CA PRO A 96 22.34 9.66 -25.27
C PRO A 96 22.78 9.50 -26.73
N PRO A 97 23.68 10.36 -27.25
CA PRO A 97 24.14 10.29 -28.64
C PRO A 97 24.74 8.93 -29.02
N GLU A 98 25.33 8.21 -28.05
CA GLU A 98 25.96 6.91 -28.27
C GLU A 98 24.95 5.78 -28.49
N LEU A 99 23.70 5.96 -28.02
CA LEU A 99 22.64 4.98 -28.21
C LEU A 99 22.03 5.07 -29.62
N LEU A 100 22.03 6.27 -30.23
CA LEU A 100 21.41 6.50 -31.54
C LEU A 100 21.99 5.64 -32.66
N PRO A 101 23.33 5.47 -32.83
CA PRO A 101 23.90 4.56 -33.83
C PRO A 101 23.44 3.10 -33.67
N VAL A 102 23.31 2.64 -32.42
CA VAL A 102 22.85 1.27 -32.13
C VAL A 102 21.40 1.10 -32.56
N LEU A 103 20.54 2.05 -32.19
CA LEU A 103 19.12 2.03 -32.56
C LEU A 103 18.93 2.17 -34.08
N ARG A 104 19.74 3.00 -34.75
CA ARG A 104 19.75 3.14 -36.21
C ARG A 104 20.10 1.84 -36.92
N ALA A 105 21.14 1.15 -36.45
CA ALA A 105 21.54 -0.14 -36.99
C ALA A 105 20.45 -1.19 -36.80
N GLU A 106 19.76 -1.20 -35.64
CA GLU A 106 18.67 -2.14 -35.36
C GLU A 106 17.40 -1.87 -36.18
N LEU A 107 17.06 -0.60 -36.43
CA LEU A 107 15.84 -0.21 -37.14
C LEU A 107 16.03 -0.08 -38.65
N GLY A 108 17.27 0.03 -39.13
CA GLY A 108 17.59 0.33 -40.53
C GLY A 108 17.22 1.76 -40.97
N ARG A 109 16.90 2.65 -40.02
CA ARG A 109 16.47 4.04 -40.24
C ARG A 109 16.82 4.92 -39.06
N ASP A 110 16.72 6.24 -39.23
CA ASP A 110 16.89 7.19 -38.12
C ASP A 110 15.64 7.25 -37.23
N PRO A 111 15.72 6.85 -35.94
CA PRO A 111 14.57 6.95 -35.03
C PRO A 111 14.22 8.39 -34.65
N GLU A 112 15.10 9.38 -34.88
CA GLU A 112 14.77 10.79 -34.67
C GLU A 112 13.97 11.39 -35.84
N ALA A 113 14.11 10.82 -37.05
CA ALA A 113 13.47 11.35 -38.25
C ALA A 113 12.00 10.90 -38.40
N GLN A 114 11.64 9.76 -37.80
CA GLN A 114 10.30 9.17 -37.91
C GLN A 114 9.88 8.53 -36.57
N PRO A 115 8.65 8.80 -36.08
CA PRO A 115 8.17 8.18 -34.85
C PRO A 115 8.28 6.65 -34.86
N LEU A 116 8.60 6.07 -33.71
CA LEU A 116 8.54 4.62 -33.51
C LEU A 116 7.08 4.19 -33.42
N THR A 117 6.71 3.17 -34.17
CA THR A 117 5.43 2.47 -33.99
C THR A 117 5.44 1.70 -32.66
N THR A 118 4.26 1.38 -32.11
CA THR A 118 4.14 0.57 -30.89
C THR A 118 4.91 -0.76 -30.98
N ALA A 119 4.91 -1.40 -32.16
CA ALA A 119 5.60 -2.68 -32.38
C ALA A 119 7.14 -2.53 -32.37
N GLU A 120 7.67 -1.52 -33.06
CA GLU A 120 9.10 -1.20 -33.03
C GLU A 120 9.56 -0.86 -31.61
N LEU A 121 8.77 -0.03 -30.91
CA LEU A 121 9.02 0.34 -29.52
C LEU A 121 9.04 -0.89 -28.62
N ALA A 122 8.03 -1.76 -28.69
CA ALA A 122 7.96 -3.00 -27.91
C ALA A 122 9.17 -3.91 -28.20
N GLY A 123 9.60 -4.01 -29.46
CA GLY A 123 10.79 -4.75 -29.86
C GLY A 123 12.08 -4.22 -29.21
N LEU A 124 12.29 -2.90 -29.25
CA LEU A 124 13.44 -2.24 -28.64
C LEU A 124 13.43 -2.37 -27.11
N LEU A 125 12.29 -2.11 -26.48
CA LEU A 125 12.10 -2.25 -25.04
C LEU A 125 12.42 -3.69 -24.59
N ARG A 126 12.05 -4.70 -25.37
CA ARG A 126 12.32 -6.09 -25.03
C ARG A 126 13.82 -6.44 -25.05
N ARG A 127 14.57 -5.89 -26.01
CA ARG A 127 16.01 -6.12 -26.12
C ARG A 127 16.80 -5.39 -25.03
N HIS A 128 16.40 -4.16 -24.71
CA HIS A 128 17.19 -3.26 -23.86
C HIS A 128 16.72 -3.19 -22.40
N GLY A 129 15.60 -3.82 -22.04
CA GLY A 129 14.99 -3.73 -20.71
C GLY A 129 15.52 -4.64 -19.61
N ARG A 130 16.36 -5.63 -19.93
CA ARG A 130 16.75 -6.71 -18.99
C ARG A 130 17.59 -6.23 -17.81
N ARG A 131 18.35 -5.14 -17.97
CA ARG A 131 19.28 -4.63 -16.94
C ARG A 131 18.67 -3.53 -16.07
N GLY A 132 17.45 -3.09 -16.35
CA GLY A 132 16.76 -2.01 -15.64
C GLY A 132 16.17 -0.95 -16.57
N PRO A 133 15.57 0.12 -16.02
CA PRO A 133 14.74 1.05 -16.77
C PRO A 133 15.53 2.13 -17.53
N ARG A 134 16.85 2.26 -17.33
CA ARG A 134 17.62 3.38 -17.87
C ARG A 134 17.61 3.42 -19.40
N VAL A 135 18.03 2.35 -20.10
CA VAL A 135 18.01 2.35 -21.57
C VAL A 135 16.57 2.39 -22.12
N PRO A 136 15.59 1.65 -21.56
CA PRO A 136 14.18 1.82 -21.93
C PRO A 136 13.66 3.26 -21.83
N LEU A 137 14.02 4.00 -20.79
CA LEU A 137 13.66 5.42 -20.65
C LEU A 137 14.35 6.31 -21.70
N ASP A 138 15.52 5.92 -22.23
CA ASP A 138 16.17 6.64 -23.34
C ASP A 138 15.42 6.37 -24.65
N ILE A 139 15.00 5.12 -24.87
CA ILE A 139 14.19 4.76 -26.05
C ILE A 139 12.84 5.49 -26.02
N LEU A 140 12.17 5.55 -24.87
CA LEU A 140 10.89 6.26 -24.70
C LEU A 140 11.01 7.79 -24.80
N ALA A 141 12.23 8.35 -24.79
CA ALA A 141 12.46 9.77 -25.04
C ALA A 141 12.45 10.14 -26.53
N LEU A 142 12.56 9.14 -27.42
CA LEU A 142 12.45 9.34 -28.86
C LEU A 142 10.98 9.58 -29.26
N PRO A 143 10.73 10.24 -30.41
CA PRO A 143 9.38 10.33 -30.96
C PRO A 143 8.78 8.94 -31.13
N HIS A 144 7.58 8.71 -30.59
CA HIS A 144 6.89 7.43 -30.70
C HIS A 144 5.38 7.59 -30.64
N GLU A 145 4.69 6.65 -31.27
CA GLU A 145 3.27 6.42 -31.11
C GLU A 145 3.09 5.24 -30.16
N LEU A 146 2.21 5.38 -29.18
CA LEU A 146 1.91 4.32 -28.22
C LEU A 146 0.42 4.04 -28.21
N ASP A 147 0.02 2.94 -28.84
CA ASP A 147 -1.32 2.35 -28.70
C ASP A 147 -1.32 1.39 -27.49
N PRO A 148 -2.07 1.69 -26.41
CA PRO A 148 -2.17 0.83 -25.24
C PRO A 148 -2.62 -0.61 -25.56
N GLU A 149 -3.55 -0.81 -26.48
CA GLU A 149 -4.08 -2.17 -26.76
C GLU A 149 -3.06 -2.99 -27.56
N GLN A 150 -2.39 -2.37 -28.54
CA GLN A 150 -1.30 -3.01 -29.26
C GLN A 150 -0.12 -3.33 -28.33
N LEU A 151 0.23 -2.44 -27.40
CA LEU A 151 1.27 -2.70 -26.40
C LEU A 151 0.96 -3.94 -25.56
N ILE A 152 -0.29 -4.08 -25.10
CA ILE A 152 -0.75 -5.25 -24.34
C ILE A 152 -0.70 -6.52 -25.19
N ALA A 153 -1.12 -6.45 -26.46
CA ALA A 153 -1.04 -7.60 -27.36
C ALA A 153 0.42 -8.06 -27.55
N GLU A 154 1.35 -7.12 -27.78
CA GLU A 154 2.78 -7.40 -27.90
C GLU A 154 3.38 -7.97 -26.60
N HIS A 155 2.98 -7.42 -25.45
CA HIS A 155 3.39 -7.90 -24.14
C HIS A 155 2.87 -9.32 -23.85
N SER A 156 1.63 -9.61 -24.23
CA SER A 156 1.01 -10.92 -24.00
C SER A 156 1.61 -12.02 -24.88
N ARG A 157 2.02 -11.68 -26.11
CA ARG A 157 2.72 -12.61 -27.01
C ARG A 157 4.13 -12.92 -26.53
N LEU A 158 4.87 -11.87 -26.14
CA LEU A 158 6.23 -12.00 -25.66
C LEU A 158 6.50 -10.93 -24.59
N PRO A 159 6.50 -11.31 -23.30
CA PRO A 159 6.59 -10.37 -22.19
C PRO A 159 7.76 -9.40 -22.29
N LEU A 160 7.50 -8.18 -21.84
CA LEU A 160 8.52 -7.15 -21.70
C LEU A 160 9.31 -7.41 -20.41
N PRO A 161 10.64 -7.20 -20.41
CA PRO A 161 11.43 -7.27 -19.19
C PRO A 161 10.95 -6.26 -18.14
N ALA A 162 11.20 -6.54 -16.86
CA ALA A 162 10.76 -5.70 -15.75
C ALA A 162 11.24 -4.24 -15.89
N GLY A 163 12.49 -4.01 -16.32
CA GLY A 163 13.01 -2.66 -16.55
C GLY A 163 12.23 -1.86 -17.60
N SER A 164 11.71 -2.54 -18.63
CA SER A 164 10.90 -1.90 -19.67
C SER A 164 9.48 -1.61 -19.20
N VAL A 165 8.87 -2.53 -18.45
CA VAL A 165 7.57 -2.27 -17.81
C VAL A 165 7.67 -1.11 -16.83
N GLU A 166 8.73 -1.06 -16.00
CA GLU A 166 9.00 0.07 -15.10
C GLU A 166 9.11 1.39 -15.88
N ALA A 167 9.86 1.41 -16.98
CA ALA A 167 10.04 2.62 -17.79
C ALA A 167 8.76 3.10 -18.47
N VAL A 168 7.95 2.17 -19.02
CA VAL A 168 6.66 2.50 -19.61
C VAL A 168 5.72 3.09 -18.56
N LEU A 169 5.63 2.49 -17.37
CA LEU A 169 4.79 3.00 -16.26
C LEU A 169 5.24 4.39 -15.75
N LEU A 170 6.52 4.73 -15.93
CA LEU A 170 7.09 6.03 -15.55
C LEU A 170 6.72 7.16 -16.53
N VAL A 171 6.69 6.87 -17.83
CA VAL A 171 6.60 7.90 -18.89
C VAL A 171 5.22 7.95 -19.53
N ALA A 172 4.62 6.81 -19.81
CA ALA A 172 3.37 6.75 -20.56
C ALA A 172 2.17 7.07 -19.67
N ASP A 173 1.23 7.87 -20.19
CA ASP A 173 -0.05 8.10 -19.55
C ASP A 173 -1.01 6.94 -19.84
N LEU A 174 -0.75 5.80 -19.21
CA LEU A 174 -1.51 4.59 -19.44
C LEU A 174 -2.81 4.56 -18.64
N PRO A 175 -3.91 4.06 -19.24
CA PRO A 175 -5.10 3.69 -18.48
C PRO A 175 -4.76 2.66 -17.38
N PRO A 176 -5.45 2.70 -16.21
CA PRO A 176 -5.19 1.76 -15.12
C PRO A 176 -5.27 0.28 -15.54
N ARG A 177 -6.23 -0.05 -16.40
CA ARG A 177 -6.39 -1.40 -16.97
C ARG A 177 -5.15 -1.87 -17.74
N THR A 178 -4.53 -0.99 -18.52
CA THR A 178 -3.30 -1.26 -19.26
C THR A 178 -2.13 -1.45 -18.30
N ALA A 179 -2.00 -0.59 -17.30
CA ALA A 179 -0.96 -0.72 -16.27
C ALA A 179 -1.06 -2.07 -15.53
N GLY A 180 -2.27 -2.48 -15.14
CA GLY A 180 -2.50 -3.79 -14.50
C GLY A 180 -2.11 -4.97 -15.40
N ARG A 181 -2.49 -4.93 -16.68
CA ARG A 181 -2.15 -5.99 -17.64
C ARG A 181 -0.65 -6.10 -17.93
N LEU A 182 0.09 -4.98 -17.89
CA LEU A 182 1.55 -5.00 -18.01
C LEU A 182 2.25 -5.64 -16.79
N LEU A 183 1.61 -5.63 -15.63
CA LEU A 183 2.14 -6.26 -14.43
C LEU A 183 1.82 -7.76 -14.36
N ALA A 184 0.67 -8.17 -14.93
CA ALA A 184 0.20 -9.56 -14.90
C ALA A 184 1.10 -10.57 -15.63
N THR A 185 1.98 -10.11 -16.53
CA THR A 185 2.89 -11.00 -17.28
C THR A 185 4.37 -10.65 -17.06
N ALA A 186 4.66 -9.87 -16.00
CA ALA A 186 6.02 -9.46 -15.71
C ALA A 186 6.95 -10.67 -15.51
N ALA A 187 8.19 -10.49 -15.98
CA ALA A 187 9.28 -11.45 -16.21
C ALA A 187 9.43 -12.62 -15.19
N PRO A 188 10.14 -13.70 -15.57
CA PRO A 188 10.34 -14.90 -14.75
C PRO A 188 10.81 -14.58 -13.31
N ALA A 189 10.43 -15.45 -12.36
CA ALA A 189 10.67 -15.30 -10.92
C ALA A 189 12.16 -15.03 -10.55
N ASP A 190 13.09 -15.41 -11.41
CA ASP A 190 14.54 -15.27 -11.18
C ASP A 190 15.10 -13.87 -11.48
N ASP A 191 14.31 -12.93 -12.00
CA ASP A 191 14.75 -11.55 -12.14
C ASP A 191 14.79 -10.88 -10.76
N ARG A 192 16.01 -10.55 -10.28
CA ARG A 192 16.25 -9.84 -9.00
C ARG A 192 15.44 -8.55 -8.85
N SER A 193 14.88 -8.02 -9.95
CA SER A 193 14.22 -6.73 -10.05
C SER A 193 12.73 -6.80 -10.44
N TRP A 194 12.12 -8.00 -10.42
CA TRP A 194 10.72 -8.24 -10.84
C TRP A 194 9.68 -7.35 -10.11
N HIS A 195 9.92 -7.00 -8.84
CA HIS A 195 8.98 -6.23 -8.01
C HIS A 195 8.98 -4.73 -8.32
N ARG A 196 10.03 -4.21 -8.99
CA ARG A 196 10.20 -2.77 -9.18
C ARG A 196 9.06 -2.10 -9.97
N PRO A 197 8.51 -2.71 -11.04
CA PRO A 197 7.37 -2.12 -11.76
C PRO A 197 6.14 -1.98 -10.87
N ALA A 198 5.84 -2.97 -10.03
CA ALA A 198 4.71 -2.93 -9.09
C ALA A 198 4.90 -1.82 -8.04
N VAL A 199 6.09 -1.75 -7.42
CA VAL A 199 6.43 -0.67 -6.47
C VAL A 199 6.32 0.70 -7.14
N ARG A 200 6.76 0.80 -8.40
CA ARG A 200 6.70 2.04 -9.13
C ARG A 200 5.27 2.41 -9.52
N ALA A 201 4.43 1.46 -9.92
CA ALA A 201 3.03 1.70 -10.26
C ALA A 201 2.27 2.37 -9.10
N VAL A 202 2.43 1.86 -7.88
CA VAL A 202 1.80 2.45 -6.68
C VAL A 202 2.37 3.83 -6.36
N ARG A 203 3.70 3.99 -6.38
CA ARG A 203 4.34 5.30 -6.10
C ARG A 203 4.09 6.35 -7.17
N MET A 204 3.77 5.92 -8.39
CA MET A 204 3.34 6.77 -9.48
C MET A 204 1.82 7.00 -9.48
N GLY A 205 1.09 6.44 -8.51
CA GLY A 205 -0.38 6.44 -8.43
C GLY A 205 -1.08 5.91 -9.68
N ARG A 206 -0.41 5.00 -10.41
CA ARG A 206 -1.02 4.29 -11.53
C ARG A 206 -2.02 3.25 -11.03
N LEU A 207 -1.69 2.62 -9.90
CA LEU A 207 -2.50 1.61 -9.24
C LEU A 207 -2.53 1.86 -7.73
N THR A 208 -3.63 1.47 -7.08
CA THR A 208 -3.67 1.29 -5.62
C THR A 208 -3.05 -0.06 -5.22
N HIS A 209 -2.91 -0.32 -3.91
CA HIS A 209 -2.48 -1.65 -3.46
C HIS A 209 -3.54 -2.71 -3.78
N GLU A 210 -4.84 -2.40 -3.67
CA GLU A 210 -5.93 -3.34 -4.01
C GLU A 210 -5.99 -3.65 -5.50
N GLU A 211 -5.87 -2.63 -6.36
CA GLU A 211 -5.79 -2.83 -7.81
C GLU A 211 -4.58 -3.69 -8.19
N LEU A 212 -3.46 -3.52 -7.47
CA LEU A 212 -2.28 -4.35 -7.65
C LEU A 212 -2.53 -5.81 -7.24
N VAL A 213 -3.13 -6.07 -6.08
CA VAL A 213 -3.46 -7.45 -5.61
C VAL A 213 -4.46 -8.12 -6.58
N THR A 214 -5.44 -7.36 -7.07
CA THR A 214 -6.48 -7.85 -7.99
C THR A 214 -5.91 -8.30 -9.34
N HIS A 215 -4.91 -7.58 -9.86
CA HIS A 215 -4.45 -7.75 -11.24
C HIS A 215 -3.07 -8.40 -11.38
N LEU A 216 -2.24 -8.39 -10.34
CA LEU A 216 -0.91 -8.96 -10.41
C LEU A 216 -0.98 -10.48 -10.47
N ALA A 217 -0.33 -11.04 -11.47
CA ALA A 217 -0.18 -12.46 -11.67
C ALA A 217 1.29 -12.79 -12.00
N PRO A 218 1.79 -13.99 -11.66
CA PRO A 218 1.14 -15.04 -10.87
C PRO A 218 0.95 -14.68 -9.39
N ALA A 219 0.00 -15.34 -8.70
CA ALA A 219 -0.40 -15.08 -7.32
C ALA A 219 0.76 -15.05 -6.31
N ARG A 220 1.81 -15.88 -6.51
CA ARG A 220 3.03 -15.85 -5.69
C ARG A 220 3.68 -14.46 -5.61
N HIS A 221 3.63 -13.66 -6.68
CA HIS A 221 4.24 -12.33 -6.70
C HIS A 221 3.50 -11.39 -5.73
N THR A 222 2.18 -11.49 -5.65
CA THR A 222 1.36 -10.73 -4.72
C THR A 222 1.69 -11.08 -3.26
N LEU A 223 1.84 -12.37 -2.95
CA LEU A 223 2.26 -12.82 -1.62
C LEU A 223 3.66 -12.32 -1.25
N LEU A 224 4.62 -12.39 -2.19
CA LEU A 224 5.98 -11.88 -1.99
C LEU A 224 6.02 -10.35 -1.83
N LEU A 225 5.16 -9.60 -2.53
CA LEU A 225 5.03 -8.15 -2.34
C LEU A 225 4.54 -7.78 -0.93
N GLY A 226 3.75 -8.66 -0.30
CA GLY A 226 3.33 -8.54 1.10
C GLY A 226 4.48 -8.73 2.11
N HIS A 227 5.66 -9.16 1.67
CA HIS A 227 6.86 -9.22 2.51
C HIS A 227 8.14 -9.16 1.65
N LEU A 228 8.45 -7.99 1.09
CA LEU A 228 9.69 -7.82 0.33
C LEU A 228 10.91 -7.87 1.27
N PRO A 229 11.91 -8.73 0.99
CA PRO A 229 13.09 -8.83 1.83
C PRO A 229 13.90 -7.53 1.80
N ALA A 230 14.57 -7.22 2.91
CA ALA A 230 15.45 -6.05 3.06
C ALA A 230 16.71 -6.16 2.17
N ARG A 231 16.56 -5.94 0.87
CA ARG A 231 17.66 -5.83 -0.12
C ARG A 231 17.87 -4.36 -0.50
N ARG A 232 19.07 -4.03 -1.01
CA ARG A 232 19.44 -2.69 -1.52
C ARG A 232 18.79 -2.38 -2.88
N SER A 233 17.46 -2.46 -2.98
CA SER A 233 16.68 -2.16 -4.20
C SER A 233 15.52 -1.20 -3.91
N LEU A 234 14.76 -0.85 -4.95
CA LEU A 234 13.53 -0.07 -4.82
C LEU A 234 12.52 -0.89 -3.98
N ARG A 235 12.37 -0.53 -2.72
CA ARG A 235 11.52 -1.21 -1.73
C ARG A 235 10.29 -0.38 -1.35
N TRP A 236 9.31 -1.01 -0.72
CA TRP A 236 8.27 -0.31 0.03
C TRP A 236 8.85 0.51 1.18
N THR A 237 8.29 1.70 1.44
CA THR A 237 8.44 2.33 2.76
C THR A 237 7.59 1.54 3.77
N LEU A 238 7.81 1.74 5.08
CA LEU A 238 7.01 1.06 6.11
C LEU A 238 5.48 1.28 5.93
N PRO A 239 4.97 2.50 5.64
CA PRO A 239 3.54 2.68 5.34
C PRO A 239 3.07 1.97 4.06
N GLU A 240 3.91 1.92 3.02
CA GLU A 240 3.57 1.19 1.79
C GLU A 240 3.56 -0.33 2.04
N GLN A 241 4.46 -0.83 2.87
CA GLN A 241 4.52 -2.23 3.30
C GLN A 241 3.27 -2.60 4.11
N ALA A 242 2.86 -1.75 5.05
CA ALA A 242 1.63 -1.92 5.83
C ALA A 242 0.39 -1.93 4.92
N GLY A 243 0.28 -0.95 4.01
CA GLY A 243 -0.83 -0.89 3.04
C GLY A 243 -0.89 -2.10 2.10
N MET A 244 0.26 -2.56 1.61
CA MET A 244 0.33 -3.78 0.80
C MET A 244 -0.07 -5.02 1.59
N GLN A 245 0.40 -5.18 2.84
CA GLN A 245 -0.02 -6.29 3.71
C GLN A 245 -1.51 -6.29 3.97
N THR A 246 -2.08 -5.13 4.31
CA THR A 246 -3.53 -4.97 4.50
C THR A 246 -4.32 -5.39 3.26
N ALA A 247 -3.88 -4.97 2.06
CA ALA A 247 -4.54 -5.35 0.82
C ALA A 247 -4.46 -6.87 0.56
N VAL A 248 -3.31 -7.50 0.85
CA VAL A 248 -3.14 -8.96 0.71
C VAL A 248 -3.98 -9.72 1.73
N ILE A 249 -3.95 -9.32 3.01
CA ILE A 249 -4.73 -9.93 4.08
C ILE A 249 -6.23 -9.85 3.77
N ARG A 250 -6.69 -8.76 3.15
CA ARG A 250 -8.08 -8.61 2.72
C ARG A 250 -8.51 -9.73 1.77
N ASP A 251 -7.70 -10.02 0.76
CA ASP A 251 -8.02 -11.08 -0.20
C ASP A 251 -7.76 -12.49 0.34
N LEU A 252 -6.92 -12.63 1.38
CA LEU A 252 -6.72 -13.89 2.11
C LEU A 252 -7.79 -14.17 3.17
N ARG A 253 -8.65 -13.20 3.51
CA ARG A 253 -9.71 -13.33 4.53
C ARG A 253 -10.54 -14.62 4.41
N PRO A 254 -10.92 -15.10 3.20
CA PRO A 254 -11.69 -16.34 3.07
C PRO A 254 -11.00 -17.59 3.64
N LEU A 255 -9.66 -17.58 3.80
CA LEU A 255 -8.93 -18.70 4.41
C LEU A 255 -9.15 -18.78 5.93
N GLY A 256 -9.52 -17.67 6.58
CA GLY A 256 -9.70 -17.58 8.02
C GLY A 256 -8.49 -18.06 8.81
N ASP A 257 -8.75 -18.73 9.93
CA ASP A 257 -7.73 -19.32 10.81
C ASP A 257 -7.49 -20.82 10.51
N ASP A 258 -7.99 -21.36 9.38
CA ASP A 258 -7.85 -22.79 9.07
C ASP A 258 -6.44 -23.12 8.54
N PRO A 259 -5.59 -23.82 9.33
CA PRO A 259 -4.22 -24.11 8.92
C PRO A 259 -4.14 -24.98 7.65
N ARG A 260 -5.20 -25.72 7.31
CA ARG A 260 -5.25 -26.54 6.08
C ARG A 260 -5.33 -25.66 4.84
N LEU A 261 -6.18 -24.63 4.86
CA LEU A 261 -6.33 -23.69 3.74
C LEU A 261 -5.04 -22.87 3.51
N TRP A 262 -4.34 -22.50 4.60
CA TRP A 262 -3.02 -21.88 4.51
C TRP A 262 -1.95 -22.83 3.93
N ALA A 263 -2.03 -24.13 4.22
CA ALA A 263 -1.15 -25.13 3.61
C ALA A 263 -1.45 -25.31 2.10
N GLU A 264 -2.72 -25.30 1.70
CA GLU A 264 -3.12 -25.32 0.28
C GLU A 264 -2.65 -24.06 -0.46
N LEU A 265 -2.70 -22.88 0.18
CA LEU A 265 -2.14 -21.65 -0.39
C LEU A 265 -0.66 -21.81 -0.71
N LEU A 266 0.14 -22.33 0.22
CA LEU A 266 1.56 -22.59 0.01
C LEU A 266 1.82 -23.64 -1.06
N ARG A 267 0.96 -24.65 -1.17
CA ARG A 267 1.07 -25.72 -2.17
C ARG A 267 0.80 -25.20 -3.58
N HIS A 268 -0.24 -24.40 -3.77
CA HIS A 268 -0.68 -23.97 -5.11
C HIS A 268 -0.08 -22.64 -5.59
N ALA A 269 0.29 -21.73 -4.69
CA ALA A 269 0.80 -20.39 -5.06
C ALA A 269 2.00 -20.40 -6.02
N PRO A 270 3.01 -21.29 -5.90
CA PRO A 270 4.17 -21.28 -6.82
C PRO A 270 3.79 -21.49 -8.29
N GLY A 271 2.81 -22.34 -8.56
CA GLY A 271 2.39 -22.74 -9.91
C GLY A 271 1.16 -22.01 -10.44
N HIS A 272 0.39 -21.32 -9.60
CA HIS A 272 -0.86 -20.70 -10.02
C HIS A 272 -0.63 -19.48 -10.95
N PRO A 273 -1.07 -19.54 -12.22
CA PRO A 273 -0.78 -18.49 -13.21
C PRO A 273 -1.66 -17.25 -13.06
N GLY A 274 -2.79 -17.35 -12.35
CA GLY A 274 -3.73 -16.24 -12.11
C GLY A 274 -3.34 -15.34 -10.95
N PRO A 275 -4.15 -14.30 -10.66
CA PRO A 275 -3.95 -13.41 -9.52
C PRO A 275 -4.36 -14.07 -8.21
N LEU A 276 -3.97 -13.46 -7.08
CA LEU A 276 -4.24 -14.00 -5.73
C LEU A 276 -5.73 -14.28 -5.45
N PRO A 277 -6.69 -13.40 -5.81
CA PRO A 277 -8.11 -13.68 -5.56
C PRO A 277 -8.61 -14.95 -6.25
N ALA A 278 -8.12 -15.24 -7.46
CA ALA A 278 -8.51 -16.45 -8.19
C ALA A 278 -7.95 -17.72 -7.52
N LEU A 279 -6.73 -17.64 -6.99
CA LEU A 279 -6.14 -18.71 -6.19
C LEU A 279 -6.93 -18.97 -4.91
N VAL A 280 -7.25 -17.91 -4.15
CA VAL A 280 -7.98 -18.03 -2.88
C VAL A 280 -9.36 -18.62 -3.12
N ALA A 281 -10.10 -18.14 -4.11
CA ALA A 281 -11.41 -18.70 -4.47
C ALA A 281 -11.31 -20.19 -4.83
N GLY A 282 -10.29 -20.59 -5.61
CA GLY A 282 -10.07 -21.98 -5.95
C GLY A 282 -9.77 -22.87 -4.74
N ILE A 283 -9.01 -22.37 -3.76
CA ILE A 283 -8.71 -23.07 -2.50
C ILE A 283 -9.97 -23.22 -1.66
N THR A 284 -10.72 -22.14 -1.46
CA THR A 284 -11.93 -22.18 -0.62
C THR A 284 -13.03 -23.05 -1.21
N ASP A 285 -13.14 -23.07 -2.53
CA ASP A 285 -14.14 -23.88 -3.23
C ASP A 285 -13.68 -25.33 -3.43
N GLY A 286 -12.41 -25.65 -3.14
CA GLY A 286 -11.83 -26.98 -3.36
C GLY A 286 -11.80 -27.39 -4.84
N THR A 287 -11.65 -26.42 -5.74
CA THR A 287 -11.75 -26.62 -7.20
C THR A 287 -10.40 -26.65 -7.92
N LEU A 288 -9.31 -26.41 -7.20
CA LEU A 288 -7.98 -26.42 -7.79
C LEU A 288 -7.55 -27.84 -8.17
N PRO A 289 -7.01 -28.04 -9.39
CA PRO A 289 -6.37 -29.30 -9.73
C PRO A 289 -5.12 -29.49 -8.87
N GLU A 290 -4.74 -30.75 -8.64
CA GLU A 290 -3.45 -31.08 -8.02
C GLU A 290 -2.31 -30.35 -8.74
N PRO A 291 -1.35 -29.75 -8.01
CA PRO A 291 -0.27 -29.02 -8.64
C PRO A 291 0.62 -29.98 -9.44
N ASP A 292 0.93 -29.60 -10.68
CA ASP A 292 1.87 -30.33 -11.54
C ASP A 292 3.30 -30.26 -10.95
N GLY A 293 3.63 -31.25 -10.14
CA GLY A 293 4.96 -31.45 -9.57
C GLY A 293 5.18 -30.76 -8.22
N ALA A 294 5.88 -31.46 -7.32
CA ALA A 294 6.40 -30.91 -6.08
C ALA A 294 7.61 -30.01 -6.40
N GLY A 295 7.35 -28.79 -6.86
CA GLY A 295 8.36 -27.74 -6.89
C GLY A 295 8.91 -27.53 -5.47
N GLU A 296 10.22 -27.40 -5.34
CA GLU A 296 10.86 -27.15 -4.04
C GLU A 296 10.24 -25.90 -3.39
N ALA A 297 9.88 -26.01 -2.11
CA ALA A 297 9.18 -24.94 -1.40
C ALA A 297 10.04 -23.69 -1.35
N ASP A 298 9.65 -22.64 -2.09
CA ASP A 298 10.36 -21.35 -2.09
C ASP A 298 10.42 -20.81 -0.64
N PRO A 299 11.61 -20.72 -0.02
CA PRO A 299 11.74 -20.25 1.35
C PRO A 299 11.31 -18.80 1.51
N ALA A 300 11.39 -17.98 0.45
CA ALA A 300 10.93 -16.60 0.48
C ALA A 300 9.40 -16.53 0.54
N LEU A 301 8.71 -17.33 -0.27
CA LEU A 301 7.26 -17.44 -0.25
C LEU A 301 6.75 -17.96 1.10
N THR A 302 7.40 -19.01 1.63
CA THR A 302 7.05 -19.57 2.95
C THR A 302 7.17 -18.53 4.05
N ARG A 303 8.25 -17.74 4.06
CA ARG A 303 8.39 -16.62 5.02
C ARG A 303 7.32 -15.56 4.81
N ALA A 304 7.05 -15.18 3.55
CA ALA A 304 6.05 -14.16 3.25
C ALA A 304 4.65 -14.56 3.74
N VAL A 305 4.22 -15.80 3.47
CA VAL A 305 2.95 -16.32 3.97
C VAL A 305 2.95 -16.38 5.50
N ARG A 306 4.03 -16.84 6.15
CA ARG A 306 4.12 -16.85 7.62
C ARG A 306 3.90 -15.47 8.24
N HIS A 307 4.39 -14.40 7.60
CA HIS A 307 4.16 -13.03 8.05
C HIS A 307 2.73 -12.51 7.83
N LEU A 308 1.94 -13.19 7.01
CA LEU A 308 0.54 -12.87 6.73
C LEU A 308 -0.44 -13.71 7.56
N VAL A 309 -0.01 -14.88 8.04
CA VAL A 309 -0.81 -15.73 8.94
C VAL A 309 -1.08 -14.96 10.25
N PRO A 310 -2.33 -14.84 10.69
CA PRO A 310 -2.66 -14.28 11.99
C PRO A 310 -1.91 -15.06 13.08
N THR A 311 -0.89 -14.45 13.68
CA THR A 311 -0.16 -15.07 14.79
C THR A 311 -0.22 -14.15 15.99
N ALA A 312 -0.70 -14.66 17.12
CA ALA A 312 -0.52 -13.99 18.39
C ALA A 312 0.96 -14.11 18.75
N ALA A 313 1.73 -13.02 18.61
CA ALA A 313 3.05 -12.95 19.22
C ALA A 313 2.87 -13.23 20.73
N GLN A 314 3.65 -14.15 21.28
CA GLN A 314 3.61 -14.44 22.71
C GLN A 314 4.51 -13.43 23.43
N PRO A 315 3.91 -12.48 24.17
CA PRO A 315 4.67 -11.52 24.96
C PRO A 315 5.26 -12.22 26.18
N THR A 316 6.28 -11.61 26.77
CA THR A 316 6.96 -12.15 27.96
C THR A 316 6.65 -11.35 29.21
N GLY A 317 6.72 -12.00 30.38
CA GLY A 317 6.47 -11.37 31.68
C GLY A 317 5.04 -11.60 32.17
N ASP A 318 4.89 -11.90 33.46
CA ASP A 318 3.59 -12.20 34.07
C ASP A 318 2.99 -10.90 34.65
N VAL A 319 3.50 -10.43 35.79
CA VAL A 319 2.97 -9.25 36.49
C VAL A 319 3.38 -7.95 35.78
N GLU A 320 4.61 -7.87 35.27
CA GLU A 320 5.10 -6.68 34.57
C GLU A 320 4.28 -6.40 33.31
N ARG A 321 3.81 -7.45 32.64
CA ARG A 321 2.96 -7.31 31.46
C ARG A 321 1.58 -6.77 31.82
N GLU A 322 0.93 -7.33 32.84
CA GLU A 322 -0.38 -6.86 33.28
C GLU A 322 -0.34 -5.39 33.73
N LEU A 323 0.73 -4.99 34.41
CA LEU A 323 0.97 -3.58 34.76
C LEU A 323 1.20 -2.71 33.51
N ALA A 324 1.96 -3.19 32.53
CA ALA A 324 2.15 -2.48 31.27
C ALA A 324 0.83 -2.34 30.49
N LEU A 325 -0.02 -3.36 30.44
CA LEU A 325 -1.34 -3.27 29.81
C LEU A 325 -2.25 -2.28 30.54
N ALA A 326 -2.28 -2.31 31.88
CA ALA A 326 -3.06 -1.38 32.67
C ALA A 326 -2.61 0.08 32.45
N SER A 327 -1.30 0.30 32.30
CA SER A 327 -0.74 1.64 32.07
C SER A 327 -1.19 2.28 30.75
N LEU A 328 -1.49 1.49 29.70
CA LEU A 328 -1.99 2.02 28.42
C LEU A 328 -3.37 2.70 28.56
N ALA A 329 -4.13 2.33 29.60
CA ALA A 329 -5.42 2.91 29.91
C ALA A 329 -5.33 4.16 30.80
N VAL A 330 -4.12 4.56 31.21
CA VAL A 330 -3.89 5.74 32.05
C VAL A 330 -3.08 6.76 31.25
N PRO A 331 -3.62 7.96 30.96
CA PRO A 331 -2.83 9.02 30.34
C PRO A 331 -1.67 9.40 31.26
N MET A 332 -0.43 9.34 30.75
CA MET A 332 0.75 9.85 31.46
C MET A 332 0.71 11.38 31.55
N GLU A 333 1.53 11.96 32.44
CA GLU A 333 1.56 13.42 32.68
C GLU A 333 1.97 14.21 31.43
N SER A 334 2.79 13.60 30.57
CA SER A 334 3.22 14.16 29.29
C SER A 334 3.18 13.13 28.16
N VAL A 335 3.04 13.61 26.92
CA VAL A 335 3.10 12.75 25.72
C VAL A 335 4.49 12.13 25.59
N GLU A 336 5.52 12.87 25.98
CA GLU A 336 6.90 12.42 25.94
C GLU A 336 7.16 11.25 26.90
N GLU A 337 6.57 11.27 28.09
CA GLU A 337 6.65 10.14 29.03
C GLU A 337 5.87 8.92 28.53
N ASP A 338 4.70 9.15 27.93
CA ASP A 338 3.91 8.09 27.34
C ASP A 338 4.67 7.37 26.22
N ILE A 339 5.28 8.14 25.30
CA ILE A 339 6.16 7.62 24.24
C ILE A 339 7.32 6.82 24.83
N ARG A 340 8.07 7.40 25.79
CA ARG A 340 9.23 6.73 26.40
C ARG A 340 8.84 5.41 27.05
N TRP A 341 7.72 5.40 27.76
CA TRP A 341 7.21 4.22 28.45
C TRP A 341 6.76 3.11 27.49
N VAL A 342 5.96 3.46 26.48
CA VAL A 342 5.50 2.48 25.47
C VAL A 342 6.69 1.86 24.74
N ARG A 343 7.70 2.65 24.41
CA ARG A 343 8.93 2.16 23.78
C ARG A 343 9.72 1.19 24.66
N ASP A 344 9.95 1.54 25.92
CA ASP A 344 10.64 0.63 26.87
C ASP A 344 9.90 -0.72 26.96
N CYS A 345 8.57 -0.69 27.01
CA CYS A 345 7.76 -1.90 27.04
C CYS A 345 7.87 -2.74 25.76
N LEU A 346 7.95 -2.10 24.58
CA LEU A 346 8.15 -2.79 23.30
C LEU A 346 9.57 -3.36 23.18
N ASP A 347 10.59 -2.61 23.58
CA ASP A 347 12.00 -3.05 23.56
C ASP A 347 12.24 -4.25 24.47
N ARG A 348 11.55 -4.28 25.61
CA ARG A 348 11.59 -5.39 26.57
C ARG A 348 10.66 -6.55 26.22
N GLY A 349 9.85 -6.42 25.16
CA GLY A 349 8.88 -7.43 24.76
C GLY A 349 7.71 -7.63 25.74
N LEU A 350 7.49 -6.68 26.65
CA LEU A 350 6.36 -6.67 27.58
C LEU A 350 5.05 -6.37 26.85
N LEU A 351 5.10 -5.47 25.86
CA LEU A 351 3.99 -5.11 24.99
C LEU A 351 4.31 -5.45 23.53
N THR A 352 3.25 -5.55 22.73
CA THR A 352 3.29 -5.65 21.27
C THR A 352 2.51 -4.49 20.65
N GLY A 353 2.66 -4.25 19.34
CA GLY A 353 1.83 -3.26 18.64
C GLY A 353 0.33 -3.57 18.71
N VAL A 354 -0.04 -4.86 18.80
CA VAL A 354 -1.42 -5.32 19.02
C VAL A 354 -1.94 -4.83 20.37
N ASP A 355 -1.12 -4.94 21.42
CA ASP A 355 -1.49 -4.51 22.77
C ASP A 355 -1.75 -2.99 22.80
N VAL A 356 -0.83 -2.20 22.23
CA VAL A 356 -1.00 -0.74 22.15
C VAL A 356 -2.30 -0.40 21.44
N LEU A 357 -2.55 -0.99 20.28
CA LEU A 357 -3.76 -0.67 19.53
C LEU A 357 -5.06 -1.03 20.28
N ARG A 358 -5.09 -2.15 21.00
CA ARG A 358 -6.28 -2.60 21.73
C ARG A 358 -6.56 -1.82 23.00
N HIS A 359 -5.50 -1.42 23.70
CA HIS A 359 -5.60 -0.97 25.09
C HIS A 359 -5.28 0.53 25.27
N LYS A 360 -4.61 1.17 24.31
CA LYS A 360 -4.24 2.59 24.42
C LYS A 360 -5.48 3.50 24.39
N LEU A 361 -5.52 4.43 25.34
CA LEU A 361 -6.52 5.48 25.44
C LEU A 361 -5.95 6.87 25.11
N PRO A 362 -6.74 7.73 24.44
CA PRO A 362 -7.93 7.44 23.62
C PRO A 362 -7.63 6.65 22.34
N ALA A 363 -8.68 6.08 21.74
CA ALA A 363 -8.62 5.30 20.50
C ALA A 363 -7.91 6.01 19.33
N CYS A 364 -7.99 7.34 19.25
CA CYS A 364 -7.31 8.10 18.22
C CYS A 364 -5.78 8.07 18.37
N TRP A 365 -5.27 7.99 19.60
CA TRP A 365 -3.84 7.83 19.88
C TRP A 365 -3.37 6.41 19.60
N ALA A 366 -4.21 5.41 19.85
CA ALA A 366 -3.92 4.02 19.48
C ALA A 366 -3.67 3.86 17.96
N LEU A 367 -4.42 4.61 17.14
CA LEU A 367 -4.30 4.61 15.67
C LEU A 367 -3.20 5.55 15.14
N ASP A 368 -2.60 6.38 15.99
CA ASP A 368 -1.52 7.28 15.61
C ASP A 368 -0.17 6.69 16.02
N GLU A 369 0.49 5.96 15.11
CA GLU A 369 1.78 5.34 15.41
C GLU A 369 2.86 6.38 15.74
N ASP A 370 2.74 7.62 15.26
CA ASP A 370 3.68 8.68 15.63
C ASP A 370 3.41 9.22 17.03
N HIS A 371 2.20 9.02 17.57
CA HIS A 371 1.90 9.38 18.95
C HIS A 371 2.63 8.50 19.96
N TRP A 372 2.78 7.20 19.70
CA TRP A 372 3.38 6.25 20.65
C TRP A 372 4.75 5.69 20.23
N LEU A 373 5.24 6.01 19.03
CA LEU A 373 6.62 5.72 18.57
C LEU A 373 7.37 6.96 18.06
N GLY A 374 6.77 8.14 18.12
CA GLY A 374 7.41 9.39 17.72
C GLY A 374 8.49 9.85 18.70
N ASP A 375 8.95 11.09 18.53
CA ASP A 375 10.17 11.55 19.18
C ASP A 375 9.94 12.24 20.52
N VAL A 376 10.85 11.94 21.46
CA VAL A 376 11.15 12.86 22.56
C VAL A 376 12.44 13.66 22.30
N ASP A 377 13.48 13.05 21.69
CA ASP A 377 14.71 13.73 21.22
C ASP A 377 15.37 13.01 20.02
N HIS A 378 14.55 12.35 19.18
CA HIS A 378 14.86 11.56 17.96
C HIS A 378 15.28 10.10 18.16
N PRO A 379 14.34 9.13 18.18
CA PRO A 379 14.14 8.41 16.91
C PRO A 379 12.71 7.87 16.58
N ASP A 380 12.58 7.43 15.32
CA ASP A 380 11.39 7.36 14.46
C ASP A 380 10.65 6.00 14.56
N ARG A 381 9.34 5.93 14.27
CA ARG A 381 8.56 4.67 14.12
C ARG A 381 9.21 3.63 13.19
N HIS A 382 10.17 4.04 12.37
CA HIS A 382 11.03 3.19 11.57
C HIS A 382 11.99 2.29 12.38
N ASP A 383 12.18 2.55 13.67
CA ASP A 383 12.97 1.71 14.59
C ASP A 383 12.24 0.44 15.00
N HIS A 384 10.91 0.50 15.09
CA HIS A 384 10.04 -0.60 15.52
C HIS A 384 9.08 -1.05 14.40
N PRO A 385 9.58 -1.43 13.21
CA PRO A 385 8.72 -1.77 12.07
C PRO A 385 7.81 -2.97 12.38
N GLY A 386 8.26 -3.91 13.22
CA GLY A 386 7.44 -5.04 13.64
C GLY A 386 6.21 -4.63 14.46
N ALA A 387 6.37 -3.68 15.38
CA ALA A 387 5.27 -3.15 16.19
C ALA A 387 4.26 -2.40 15.30
N VAL A 388 4.74 -1.57 14.38
CA VAL A 388 3.88 -0.84 13.42
C VAL A 388 3.08 -1.80 12.55
N LEU A 389 3.73 -2.80 11.93
CA LEU A 389 3.03 -3.76 11.07
C LEU A 389 2.00 -4.58 11.86
N ALA A 390 2.33 -5.00 13.09
CA ALA A 390 1.42 -5.75 13.95
C ALA A 390 0.21 -4.91 14.39
N ALA A 391 0.43 -3.66 14.82
CA ALA A 391 -0.65 -2.73 15.13
C ALA A 391 -1.53 -2.51 13.90
N HIS A 392 -0.93 -2.26 12.73
CA HIS A 392 -1.68 -1.99 11.51
C HIS A 392 -2.56 -3.19 11.07
N ALA A 393 -2.02 -4.42 11.16
CA ALA A 393 -2.77 -5.64 10.88
C ALA A 393 -3.93 -5.84 11.87
N GLU A 394 -3.72 -5.55 13.15
CA GLU A 394 -4.79 -5.64 14.16
C GLU A 394 -5.85 -4.56 13.96
N ALA A 395 -5.48 -3.34 13.56
CA ALA A 395 -6.42 -2.26 13.27
C ALA A 395 -7.32 -2.66 12.10
N TYR A 396 -6.70 -3.17 11.03
CA TYR A 396 -7.44 -3.72 9.91
C TYR A 396 -8.40 -4.84 10.35
N ARG A 397 -7.96 -5.77 11.20
CA ARG A 397 -8.81 -6.87 11.70
C ARG A 397 -10.01 -6.35 12.50
N LEU A 398 -9.78 -5.47 13.48
CA LEU A 398 -10.84 -4.89 14.32
C LEU A 398 -11.84 -4.07 13.49
N LEU A 399 -11.34 -3.20 12.61
CA LEU A 399 -12.17 -2.37 11.74
C LEU A 399 -12.98 -3.22 10.76
N THR A 400 -12.38 -4.25 10.18
CA THR A 400 -13.07 -5.16 9.26
C THR A 400 -14.18 -5.95 9.95
N VAL A 401 -13.92 -6.50 11.14
CA VAL A 401 -14.92 -7.26 11.90
C VAL A 401 -16.10 -6.38 12.29
N ALA A 402 -15.83 -5.15 12.72
CA ALA A 402 -16.88 -4.25 13.21
C ALA A 402 -17.63 -3.54 12.07
N LEU A 403 -16.90 -2.97 11.10
CA LEU A 403 -17.45 -2.05 10.10
C LEU A 403 -17.69 -2.73 8.75
N GLY A 404 -17.00 -3.84 8.48
CA GLY A 404 -17.00 -4.49 7.18
C GLY A 404 -16.67 -3.50 6.06
N ASP A 405 -17.41 -3.62 4.97
CA ASP A 405 -17.29 -2.78 3.78
C ASP A 405 -18.33 -1.64 3.73
N ASP A 406 -19.06 -1.37 4.83
CA ASP A 406 -20.14 -0.37 4.91
C ASP A 406 -19.58 1.06 5.12
N PRO A 407 -19.59 1.94 4.10
CA PRO A 407 -19.05 3.29 4.24
C PRO A 407 -19.77 4.14 5.30
N GLN A 408 -21.04 3.82 5.62
CA GLN A 408 -21.78 4.52 6.67
C GLN A 408 -21.26 4.18 8.07
N ALA A 409 -20.92 2.92 8.34
CA ALA A 409 -20.27 2.52 9.59
C ALA A 409 -18.90 3.18 9.76
N TRP A 410 -18.10 3.23 8.70
CA TRP A 410 -16.83 3.95 8.66
C TRP A 410 -17.00 5.45 8.92
N TRP A 411 -18.01 6.08 8.30
CA TRP A 411 -18.31 7.50 8.51
C TRP A 411 -18.76 7.80 9.96
N ARG A 412 -19.61 6.95 10.55
CA ARG A 412 -20.01 7.09 11.96
C ARG A 412 -18.78 7.00 12.88
N THR A 413 -17.92 6.01 12.65
CA THR A 413 -16.66 5.85 13.40
C THR A 413 -15.79 7.10 13.29
N ALA A 414 -15.59 7.63 12.09
CA ALA A 414 -14.79 8.83 11.87
C ALA A 414 -15.33 10.07 12.58
N ARG A 415 -16.65 10.22 12.69
CA ARG A 415 -17.27 11.34 13.40
C ARG A 415 -17.23 11.21 14.91
N THR A 416 -17.19 9.98 15.45
CA THR A 416 -17.13 9.72 16.88
C THR A 416 -15.69 9.72 17.41
N LEU A 417 -14.74 9.27 16.60
CA LEU A 417 -13.33 9.10 16.99
C LEU A 417 -12.67 10.35 17.60
N PRO A 418 -12.86 11.59 17.09
CA PRO A 418 -12.24 12.78 17.67
C PRO A 418 -12.47 12.91 19.17
N ASP A 419 -13.71 12.75 19.63
CA ASP A 419 -14.12 13.04 21.01
C ASP A 419 -14.27 11.76 21.86
N PHE A 420 -13.86 10.60 21.34
CA PHE A 420 -14.00 9.34 22.04
C PHE A 420 -12.82 9.07 22.98
N ALA A 421 -13.09 9.03 24.29
CA ALA A 421 -12.08 8.85 25.32
C ALA A 421 -11.68 7.37 25.57
N GLY A 422 -12.44 6.40 25.03
CA GLY A 422 -12.22 4.97 25.24
C GLY A 422 -11.27 4.34 24.20
N THR A 423 -11.10 3.01 24.27
CA THR A 423 -10.20 2.25 23.37
C THR A 423 -10.83 2.02 22.01
N LEU A 424 -10.03 1.64 21.00
CA LEU A 424 -10.55 1.33 19.67
C LEU A 424 -11.64 0.23 19.70
N PRO A 425 -11.47 -0.92 20.40
CA PRO A 425 -12.55 -1.90 20.55
C PRO A 425 -13.85 -1.32 21.11
N HIS A 426 -13.77 -0.48 22.15
CA HIS A 426 -14.97 0.14 22.74
C HIS A 426 -15.67 1.11 21.79
N LEU A 427 -14.90 1.87 20.99
CA LEU A 427 -15.46 2.73 19.94
C LEU A 427 -16.26 1.91 18.93
N LEU A 428 -15.67 0.80 18.46
CA LEU A 428 -16.25 -0.03 17.42
C LEU A 428 -17.52 -0.74 17.89
N LEU A 429 -17.54 -1.26 19.13
CA LEU A 429 -18.76 -1.80 19.75
C LEU A 429 -19.86 -0.72 19.81
N ARG A 430 -19.53 0.49 20.28
CA ARG A 430 -20.49 1.59 20.39
C ARG A 430 -21.12 1.98 19.05
N VAL A 431 -20.33 2.02 17.98
CA VAL A 431 -20.79 2.43 16.65
C VAL A 431 -21.63 1.35 15.96
N THR A 432 -21.34 0.07 16.23
CA THR A 432 -22.02 -1.08 15.61
C THR A 432 -23.31 -1.47 16.32
N GLU A 433 -23.32 -1.49 17.65
CA GLU A 433 -24.49 -1.88 18.47
C GLU A 433 -25.52 -0.75 18.66
N GLY A 434 -25.23 0.47 18.19
CA GLY A 434 -26.16 1.61 18.30
C GLY A 434 -26.35 2.14 19.72
N GLY A 435 -25.36 1.91 20.61
CA GLY A 435 -25.47 2.20 22.03
C GLY A 435 -25.44 3.69 22.40
N SER A 436 -26.63 4.29 22.55
CA SER A 436 -26.84 5.40 23.47
C SER A 436 -26.81 4.87 24.90
N VAL A 437 -25.67 4.97 25.58
CA VAL A 437 -25.63 4.95 27.05
C VAL A 437 -25.24 6.34 27.50
N SER A 438 -26.26 7.11 27.89
CA SER A 438 -26.13 8.22 28.82
C SER A 438 -25.32 7.76 30.03
N GLY A 439 -24.16 8.36 30.22
CA GLY A 439 -23.27 8.08 31.35
C GLY A 439 -22.23 9.17 31.50
N ARG A 440 -22.69 10.38 31.81
CA ARG A 440 -21.90 11.37 32.56
C ARG A 440 -21.88 10.95 34.03
N PRO A 441 -20.78 11.13 34.74
CA PRO A 441 -20.75 11.92 35.96
C PRO A 441 -20.79 13.41 35.60
#